data_AF-A0A2T4JZW7-F1
#
_entry.id   AF-A0A2T4JZW7-F1
#
_cell.length_a   1.000
_cell.length_b   1.000
_cell.length_c   1.000
_cell.angle_alpha   90.00
_cell.angle_beta   90.00
_cell.angle_gamma   90.00
#
_symmetry.space_group_name_H-M   'P 1'
#
loop_
_entity.id
_entity.type
_entity.pdbx_description
1 polymer ?
#
loop_
_entity_poly.entity_id
_entity_poly.type
_entity_poly.pdbx_seq_one_letter_code
_entity_poly.pdbx_strand_id
1 'polypeptide(L)' 'MPTVLTPRQILDRLVAFPTVSRDSNLALVDWVEEYLEGFGITAHRVWNAERTKAALYAHVGPEVAGGVILSGH' A
#
# COMPACT_ATOMS: atom_id res chain seq x y z
N MET A 1 13.13 -12.04 -8.89
CA MET A 1 13.11 -11.84 -7.44
C MET A 1 12.89 -10.35 -7.20
N PRO A 2 11.84 -9.95 -6.47
CA PRO A 2 11.61 -8.54 -6.16
C PRO A 2 12.79 -7.95 -5.39
N THR A 3 13.08 -6.67 -5.61
CA THR A 3 14.08 -5.95 -4.82
C THR A 3 13.55 -5.76 -3.40
N VAL A 4 14.23 -6.34 -2.42
CA VAL A 4 13.92 -6.11 -1.00
C VAL A 4 14.47 -4.75 -0.58
N LEU A 5 13.59 -3.82 -0.24
CA LEU A 5 13.96 -2.51 0.29
C LEU A 5 14.06 -2.56 1.82
N THR A 6 15.02 -1.82 2.36
CA THR A 6 15.09 -1.57 3.81
C THR A 6 13.93 -0.67 4.27
N PRO A 7 13.54 -0.68 5.55
CA PRO A 7 12.52 0.24 6.06
C PRO A 7 12.81 1.71 5.75
N ARG A 8 14.09 2.12 5.76
CA ARG A 8 14.49 3.48 5.41
C ARG A 8 14.25 3.80 3.94
N GLN A 9 14.60 2.90 3.03
CA GLN A 9 14.36 3.08 1.59
C GLN A 9 12.87 3.09 1.26
N ILE A 10 12.07 2.26 1.93
CA ILE A 10 10.60 2.29 1.82
C ILE A 10 10.10 3.67 2.26
N LEU A 11 10.53 4.14 3.43
CA LEU A 11 10.13 5.46 3.92
C LEU A 11 10.53 6.59 2.95
N ASP A 12 11.77 6.58 2.45
CA ASP A 12 12.26 7.57 1.48
C ASP A 12 11.38 7.63 0.22
N ARG A 13 10.89 6.47 -0.24
CA ARG A 13 9.98 6.38 -1.38
C ARG A 13 8.57 6.87 -1.04
N LEU A 14 8.02 6.47 0.11
CA LEU A 14 6.68 6.87 0.55
C LEU A 14 6.56 8.39 0.75
N VAL A 15 7.56 9.03 1.38
CA VAL A 15 7.54 10.48 1.63
C VAL A 15 7.81 11.33 0.38
N ALA A 16 8.27 10.72 -0.72
CA ALA A 16 8.49 11.42 -1.98
C ALA A 16 7.18 11.65 -2.76
N PHE A 17 6.08 10.98 -2.40
CA PHE A 17 4.78 11.23 -3.03
C PHE A 17 4.08 12.43 -2.38
N PRO A 18 3.54 13.38 -3.18
CA PRO A 18 2.76 14.49 -2.64
C PRO A 18 1.36 14.01 -2.22
N THR A 19 1.19 13.61 -0.97
CA THR A 19 -0.10 13.12 -0.42
C THR A 19 -0.83 14.15 0.44
N VAL A 20 -0.66 15.44 0.11
CA VAL A 20 -1.42 16.51 0.77
C VAL A 20 -2.91 16.25 0.53
N SER A 21 -3.76 16.35 1.55
CA SER A 21 -5.16 15.91 1.49
C SER A 21 -5.99 16.47 0.32
N ARG A 22 -5.64 17.61 -0.26
CA ARG A 22 -6.35 18.12 -1.46
C ARG A 22 -6.03 17.32 -2.74
N ASP A 23 -4.85 16.68 -2.79
CA ASP A 23 -4.30 16.00 -3.95
C ASP A 23 -4.65 14.50 -3.91
N SER A 24 -4.58 13.84 -5.06
CA SER A 24 -4.80 12.40 -5.16
C SER A 24 -3.63 11.62 -4.53
N ASN A 25 -3.92 10.56 -3.79
CA ASN A 25 -2.90 9.65 -3.25
C ASN A 25 -2.61 8.44 -4.16
N LEU A 26 -3.20 8.37 -5.35
CA LEU A 26 -3.19 7.16 -6.16
C LEU A 26 -1.79 6.75 -6.61
N ALA A 27 -0.90 7.71 -6.91
CA ALA A 27 0.49 7.37 -7.25
C ALA A 27 1.24 6.66 -6.11
N LEU A 28 0.93 6.98 -4.84
CA LEU A 28 1.47 6.25 -3.70
C LEU A 28 0.85 4.85 -3.63
N VAL A 29 -0.48 4.76 -3.77
CA VAL A 29 -1.22 3.48 -3.74
C VAL A 29 -0.71 2.52 -4.82
N ASP A 30 -0.53 3.03 -6.05
CA ASP A 30 -0.01 2.28 -7.20
C ASP A 30 1.37 1.69 -6.86
N TRP A 31 2.27 2.50 -6.30
CA TRP A 31 3.60 2.03 -5.93
C TRP A 31 3.59 0.97 -4.83
N VAL A 32 2.73 1.11 -3.82
CA VAL A 32 2.60 0.12 -2.74
C VAL A 32 2.03 -1.19 -3.28
N GLU A 33 1.02 -1.14 -4.14
CA GLU A 33 0.46 -2.32 -4.80
C GLU A 33 1.51 -3.04 -5.64
N GLU A 34 2.23 -2.35 -6.52
CA GLU A 34 3.30 -2.93 -7.34
C GLU A 34 4.41 -3.56 -6.48
N TYR A 35 4.79 -2.91 -5.37
CA TYR A 35 5.80 -3.43 -4.47
C TYR A 35 5.34 -4.75 -3.83
N LEU A 36 4.10 -4.82 -3.35
CA LEU A 36 3.51 -6.02 -2.75
C LEU A 36 3.31 -7.15 -3.79
N GLU A 37 2.83 -6.82 -4.99
CA GLU A 37 2.67 -7.77 -6.10
C GLU A 37 4.00 -8.42 -6.49
N GLY A 38 5.11 -7.68 -6.41
CA GLY A 38 6.46 -8.22 -6.62
C GLY A 38 6.80 -9.41 -5.69
N PHE A 39 6.18 -9.47 -4.51
CA PHE A 39 6.31 -10.57 -3.54
C PHE A 39 5.18 -11.61 -3.65
N GLY A 40 4.27 -11.47 -4.62
CA GLY A 40 3.09 -12.32 -4.75
C GLY A 40 2.02 -12.04 -3.69
N ILE A 41 2.02 -10.85 -3.09
CA ILE A 41 1.03 -10.42 -2.11
C ILE A 41 -0.04 -9.61 -2.83
N THR A 42 -1.28 -10.10 -2.81
CA THR A 42 -2.42 -9.37 -3.38
C THR A 42 -2.84 -8.23 -2.48
N ALA A 43 -2.89 -7.02 -3.04
CA ALA A 43 -3.44 -5.84 -2.40
C ALA A 43 -4.90 -5.60 -2.83
N HIS A 44 -5.65 -4.94 -1.96
CA HIS A 44 -7.04 -4.56 -2.20
C HIS A 44 -7.23 -3.08 -1.93
N ARG A 45 -7.75 -2.36 -2.93
CA ARG A 45 -8.05 -0.93 -2.84
C ARG A 45 -9.46 -0.70 -2.29
N VAL A 46 -9.58 0.26 -1.39
CA VAL A 46 -10.86 0.80 -0.92
C VAL A 46 -10.97 2.25 -1.38
N TRP A 47 -11.81 2.50 -2.36
CA TRP A 47 -11.92 3.79 -3.05
C TRP A 47 -12.84 4.77 -2.30
N ASN A 48 -12.55 6.06 -2.41
CA ASN A 48 -13.56 7.09 -2.14
C ASN A 48 -14.64 7.12 -3.25
N ALA A 49 -15.74 7.82 -3.00
CA ALA A 49 -16.86 7.92 -3.93
C ALA A 49 -16.45 8.49 -5.30
N GLU A 50 -15.55 9.49 -5.31
CA GLU A 50 -15.08 10.16 -6.53
C GLU A 50 -13.98 9.37 -7.27
N ARG A 51 -13.50 8.25 -6.71
CA ARG A 51 -12.36 7.46 -7.21
C ARG A 51 -11.07 8.26 -7.45
N THR A 52 -10.87 9.32 -6.67
CA THR A 52 -9.66 10.14 -6.70
C THR A 52 -8.65 9.76 -5.63
N LYS A 53 -9.05 8.91 -4.67
CA LYS A 53 -8.21 8.39 -3.60
C LYS A 53 -8.58 6.95 -3.26
N ALA A 54 -7.61 6.23 -2.71
CA ALA A 54 -7.85 4.90 -2.18
C ALA A 54 -7.04 4.66 -0.90
N ALA A 55 -7.60 3.88 0.02
CA ALA A 55 -6.83 3.13 1.00
C ALA A 55 -6.44 1.77 0.40
N LEU A 56 -5.42 1.12 0.97
CA LEU A 56 -4.99 -0.21 0.56
C LEU A 56 -4.87 -1.10 1.79
N TYR A 57 -5.32 -2.35 1.67
CA TYR A 57 -5.02 -3.40 2.63
C TYR A 57 -4.55 -4.65 1.88
N ALA A 58 -3.72 -5.45 2.55
CA ALA A 58 -3.20 -6.70 2.01
C ALA A 58 -3.17 -7.75 3.11
N HIS A 59 -3.28 -9.02 2.71
CA HIS A 59 -3.21 -10.16 3.62
C HIS A 59 -1.97 -11.00 3.30
N VAL A 60 -1.27 -11.41 4.36
CA VAL A 60 -0.11 -12.29 4.27
C VAL A 60 -0.28 -13.42 5.27
N GLY A 61 -0.30 -14.65 4.78
CA GLY A 61 -0.53 -15.84 5.60
C GLY A 61 -1.73 -16.66 5.13
N PRO A 62 -2.15 -17.67 5.92
CA PRO A 62 -3.26 -18.53 5.58
C PRO A 62 -4.62 -17.82 5.75
N GLU A 63 -5.55 -18.07 4.83
CA GLU A 63 -6.94 -17.59 4.87
C GLU A 63 -7.75 -18.37 5.94
N VAL A 64 -7.52 -18.07 7.22
CA VAL A 64 -8.17 -18.71 8.36
C VAL A 64 -8.65 -17.69 9.38
N ALA A 65 -9.54 -18.08 10.30
CA ALA A 65 -10.06 -17.19 11.33
C ALA A 65 -8.98 -16.75 12.32
N GLY A 66 -9.02 -15.48 12.71
CA GLY A 66 -8.02 -14.82 13.58
C GLY A 66 -7.00 -14.01 12.78
N GLY A 67 -6.16 -13.23 13.46
CA GLY A 67 -5.11 -12.44 12.83
C GLY A 67 -4.77 -11.15 13.57
N VAL A 68 -3.81 -10.39 13.01
CA VAL A 68 -3.40 -9.07 13.49
C VAL A 68 -3.47 -8.10 12.32
N ILE A 69 -4.11 -6.95 12.53
CA ILE A 69 -4.12 -5.86 11.56
C ILE A 69 -3.12 -4.80 12.02
N LEU A 70 -2.11 -4.54 11.18
CA LEU A 70 -1.24 -3.39 11.31
C LEU A 70 -1.82 -2.27 10.42
N SER A 71 -2.14 -1.12 11.01
CA SER A 71 -2.78 0.00 10.32
C SER A 71 -2.01 1.30 10.54
N GLY A 72 -2.01 2.18 9.54
CA GLY A 72 -1.35 3.48 9.56
C GLY A 72 -1.93 4.43 8.50
N HIS A 73 -1.60 5.72 8.61
CA HIS A 73 -2.04 6.77 7.68
C HIS A 73 -0.87 7.65 7.22
#